data_AF-A0A8S4E4U1-F1
#
_entry.id   AF-A0A8S4E4U1-F1
#
_cell.length_a   1.000
_cell.length_b   1.000
_cell.length_c   1.000
_cell.angle_alpha   90.00
_cell.angle_beta   90.00
_cell.angle_gamma   90.00
#
_symmetry.space_group_name_H-M   'P 1'
#
loop_
_entity.id
_entity.type
_entity.pdbx_description
1 polymer ?
#
loop_
_entity_poly.entity_id
_entity_poly.type
_entity_poly.pdbx_seq_one_letter_code
_entity_poly.pdbx_strand_id
1 'polypeptide(L)'
;MVWTYGKGDYFRLGHGCDLHVRRPTLVEALRGRRVIHVAVGALHCLVVTNDLQVWAWGDNDHGQQGNGTTCVNRRPALVAGVEGVHRAAAGSSHSAAWSLRAAPDAQPHVAPLPFPALKDPLGAHSLGLYADDNVIEDSLGPRPPLAAAALALEPPAAAQHALSLILLVLHITQVQLYLPIS
;
A
#
# COMPACT_ATOMS: atom_id res chain seq x y z
N MET A 1 -4.97 5.48 23.93
CA MET A 1 -6.11 4.88 24.66
C MET A 1 -7.09 4.33 23.64
N VAL A 2 -7.70 3.17 23.89
CA VAL A 2 -8.64 2.51 22.97
C VAL A 2 -9.90 2.17 23.74
N TRP A 3 -11.05 2.53 23.17
CA TRP A 3 -12.37 2.19 23.71
C TRP A 3 -13.12 1.33 22.71
N THR A 4 -13.76 0.27 23.20
CA THR A 4 -14.57 -0.64 22.38
C THR A 4 -15.93 -0.85 23.04
N TYR A 5 -16.96 -0.97 22.21
CA TYR A 5 -18.34 -1.18 22.61
C TYR A 5 -19.12 -1.83 21.46
N GLY A 6 -20.25 -2.46 21.76
CA GLY A 6 -21.11 -3.15 20.82
C GLY A 6 -21.27 -4.64 21.14
N LYS A 7 -21.29 -5.47 20.09
CA LYS A 7 -21.44 -6.92 20.17
C LYS A 7 -20.19 -7.56 20.77
N GLY A 8 -20.35 -8.47 21.75
CA GLY A 8 -19.25 -9.03 22.55
C GLY A 8 -18.76 -10.40 22.06
N ASP A 9 -19.56 -11.12 21.26
CA ASP A 9 -19.25 -12.47 20.80
C ASP A 9 -17.83 -12.58 20.23
N TYR A 10 -17.19 -13.73 20.46
CA TYR A 10 -15.82 -14.02 20.06
C TYR A 10 -14.78 -13.08 20.69
N PHE A 11 -15.11 -12.46 21.82
CA PHE A 11 -14.21 -11.55 22.55
C PHE A 11 -13.72 -10.35 21.72
N ARG A 12 -14.44 -9.99 20.65
CA ARG A 12 -14.02 -8.94 19.70
C ARG A 12 -13.80 -7.57 20.34
N LEU A 13 -14.39 -7.35 21.52
CA LEU A 13 -14.23 -6.12 22.28
C LEU A 13 -12.92 -6.07 23.10
N GLY A 14 -12.29 -7.21 23.39
CA GLY A 14 -11.00 -7.25 24.07
C GLY A 14 -11.04 -7.04 25.59
N HIS A 15 -12.22 -7.09 26.20
CA HIS A 15 -12.41 -6.90 27.65
C HIS A 15 -12.16 -8.17 28.48
N GLY A 16 -11.87 -9.30 27.84
CA GLY A 16 -11.72 -10.61 28.50
C GLY A 16 -13.02 -11.40 28.67
N CYS A 17 -14.16 -10.82 28.28
CA CYS A 17 -15.47 -11.46 28.25
C CYS A 17 -16.14 -11.24 26.89
N ASP A 18 -17.15 -12.05 26.60
CA ASP A 18 -17.98 -12.01 25.38
C ASP A 18 -19.30 -11.25 25.58
N LEU A 19 -19.44 -10.54 26.70
CA LEU A 19 -20.62 -9.73 27.00
C LEU A 19 -20.72 -8.51 26.08
N HIS A 20 -21.95 -8.19 25.69
CA HIS A 20 -22.24 -6.96 24.95
C HIS A 20 -21.99 -5.73 25.82
N VAL A 21 -21.32 -4.74 25.24
CA VAL A 21 -20.99 -3.49 25.93
C VAL A 21 -21.77 -2.36 25.26
N ARG A 22 -22.65 -1.68 25.99
CA ARG A 22 -23.52 -0.63 25.42
C ARG A 22 -22.99 0.80 25.62
N ARG A 23 -21.82 0.94 26.24
CA ARG A 23 -21.15 2.22 26.49
C ARG A 23 -19.67 2.10 26.17
N PRO A 24 -19.02 3.13 25.58
CA PRO A 24 -17.59 3.09 25.31
C PRO A 24 -16.80 2.69 26.56
N THR A 25 -16.16 1.52 26.51
CA THR A 25 -15.43 0.95 27.65
C THR A 25 -13.96 0.86 27.27
N LEU A 26 -13.09 1.29 28.18
CA LEU A 26 -11.65 1.28 27.96
C LEU A 26 -11.15 -0.16 27.87
N VAL A 27 -10.34 -0.45 26.86
CA VAL A 27 -9.62 -1.72 26.78
C VAL A 27 -8.43 -1.67 27.74
N GLU A 28 -8.62 -2.17 28.96
CA GLU A 28 -7.63 -2.06 30.05
C GLU A 28 -6.25 -2.65 29.71
N ALA A 29 -6.19 -3.70 28.88
CA ALA A 29 -4.92 -4.30 28.46
C ALA A 29 -4.03 -3.37 27.62
N LEU A 30 -4.60 -2.30 27.04
CA LEU A 30 -3.87 -1.28 26.28
C LEU A 30 -3.69 0.02 27.07
N ARG A 31 -4.04 0.03 28.37
CA ARG A 31 -3.84 1.19 29.24
C ARG A 31 -2.34 1.47 29.38
N GLY A 32 -1.96 2.74 29.30
CA GLY A 32 -0.56 3.17 29.35
C GLY A 32 0.23 3.02 28.04
N ARG A 33 -0.32 2.36 27.02
CA ARG A 33 0.31 2.27 25.69
C ARG A 33 -0.21 3.35 24.76
N ARG A 34 0.69 3.99 24.02
CA ARG A 34 0.32 4.95 23.00
C ARG A 34 0.03 4.20 21.69
N VAL A 35 -1.25 4.07 21.39
CA VAL A 35 -1.74 3.47 20.15
C VAL A 35 -1.62 4.47 19.01
N ILE A 36 -1.00 4.06 17.90
CA ILE A 36 -0.77 4.90 16.72
C ILE A 36 -1.63 4.47 15.52
N HIS A 37 -2.10 3.22 15.49
CA HIS A 37 -2.96 2.70 14.43
C HIS A 37 -3.87 1.58 14.95
N VAL A 38 -5.07 1.47 14.39
CA VAL A 38 -6.05 0.43 14.72
C VAL A 38 -6.60 -0.13 13.41
N ALA A 39 -6.73 -1.46 13.32
CA ALA A 39 -7.42 -2.14 12.23
C ALA A 39 -8.44 -3.12 12.81
N VAL A 40 -9.63 -3.16 12.22
CA VAL A 40 -10.76 -3.95 12.71
C VAL A 40 -11.22 -4.85 11.58
N GLY A 41 -11.19 -6.16 11.80
CA GLY A 41 -11.74 -7.17 10.90
C GLY A 41 -13.21 -7.46 11.24
N ALA A 42 -13.72 -8.61 10.77
CA ALA A 42 -15.10 -9.00 11.08
C ALA A 42 -15.30 -9.35 12.57
N LEU A 43 -14.36 -10.11 13.14
CA LEU A 43 -14.45 -10.66 14.50
C LEU A 43 -13.17 -10.47 15.33
N HIS A 44 -12.10 -9.92 14.74
CA HIS A 44 -10.82 -9.69 15.40
C HIS A 44 -10.36 -8.25 15.19
N CYS A 45 -9.42 -7.79 16.02
CA CYS A 45 -8.87 -6.45 15.97
C CYS A 45 -7.34 -6.50 16.09
N LEU A 46 -6.69 -5.54 15.44
CA LEU A 46 -5.26 -5.30 15.51
C LEU A 46 -5.01 -3.85 15.96
N VAL A 47 -4.00 -3.67 16.79
CA VAL A 47 -3.54 -2.37 17.26
C VAL A 47 -2.03 -2.28 17.09
N VAL A 48 -1.57 -1.16 16.57
CA VAL A 48 -0.14 -0.83 16.52
C VAL A 48 0.15 0.23 17.57
N THR A 49 1.18 -0.01 18.36
CA THR A 49 1.67 0.92 19.39
C THR A 49 2.81 1.78 18.87
N ASN A 50 3.13 2.86 19.58
CA ASN A 50 4.27 3.74 19.28
C ASN A 50 5.62 3.01 19.37
N ASP A 51 5.66 1.89 20.09
CA ASP A 51 6.83 1.01 20.20
C ASP A 51 6.97 0.09 18.98
N LEU A 52 6.17 0.33 17.92
CA LEU A 52 6.13 -0.43 16.67
C LEU A 52 5.77 -1.92 16.84
N GLN A 53 5.04 -2.23 17.92
CA GLN A 53 4.53 -3.55 18.24
C GLN A 53 3.05 -3.70 17.85
N VAL A 54 2.69 -4.90 17.38
CA VAL A 54 1.32 -5.27 17.02
C VAL A 54 0.66 -6.07 18.15
N TRP A 55 -0.56 -5.68 18.50
CA TRP A 55 -1.41 -6.34 19.47
C TRP A 55 -2.67 -6.85 18.78
N ALA A 56 -3.05 -8.10 19.04
CA ALA A 56 -4.22 -8.73 18.43
C ALA A 56 -5.15 -9.34 19.48
N TRP A 57 -6.45 -9.34 19.19
CA TRP A 57 -7.48 -10.02 20.00
C TRP A 57 -8.76 -10.26 19.19
N GLY A 58 -9.69 -10.99 19.80
CA GLY A 58 -10.98 -11.35 19.19
C GLY A 58 -10.92 -12.76 18.63
N ASP A 59 -11.65 -13.04 17.56
CA ASP A 59 -11.62 -14.36 16.91
C ASP A 59 -10.20 -14.82 16.54
N ASN A 60 -10.00 -16.14 16.47
CA ASN A 60 -8.75 -16.73 15.98
C ASN A 60 -8.93 -18.06 15.23
N ASP A 61 -10.13 -18.37 14.74
CA ASP A 61 -10.44 -19.69 14.15
C ASP A 61 -9.53 -20.07 12.96
N HIS A 62 -8.95 -19.07 12.29
CA HIS A 62 -8.04 -19.23 11.16
C HIS A 62 -6.61 -18.70 11.44
N GLY A 63 -6.26 -18.44 12.69
CA GLY A 63 -4.93 -17.91 13.04
C GLY A 63 -4.76 -16.42 12.72
N GLN A 64 -5.84 -15.63 12.71
CA GLN A 64 -5.81 -14.20 12.36
C GLN A 64 -4.91 -13.37 13.29
N GLN A 65 -4.61 -13.90 14.48
CA GLN A 65 -3.78 -13.24 15.48
C GLN A 65 -2.28 -13.45 15.26
N GLY A 66 -1.87 -14.36 14.36
CA GLY A 66 -0.47 -14.52 13.97
C GLY A 66 0.46 -15.10 15.05
N ASN A 67 -0.08 -15.73 16.10
CA ASN A 67 0.70 -16.32 17.19
C ASN A 67 1.03 -17.82 16.98
N GLY A 68 0.85 -18.34 15.77
CA GLY A 68 1.07 -19.76 15.45
C GLY A 68 0.00 -20.72 16.00
N THR A 69 -1.08 -20.20 16.59
CA THR A 69 -2.19 -21.00 17.13
C THR A 69 -3.52 -20.49 16.61
N THR A 70 -4.57 -21.31 16.79
CA THR A 70 -5.97 -20.91 16.61
C THR A 70 -6.67 -20.65 17.95
N CYS A 71 -5.92 -20.55 19.04
CA CYS A 71 -6.47 -20.24 20.35
C CYS A 71 -6.81 -18.74 20.43
N VAL A 72 -8.03 -18.42 20.88
CA VAL A 72 -8.51 -17.04 20.99
C VAL A 72 -7.84 -16.27 22.13
N ASN A 73 -7.23 -15.13 21.80
CA ASN A 73 -6.87 -14.11 22.79
C ASN A 73 -8.11 -13.27 23.17
N ARG A 74 -8.59 -13.46 24.41
CA ARG A 74 -9.76 -12.73 24.96
C ARG A 74 -9.48 -11.27 25.30
N ARG A 75 -8.21 -10.92 25.41
CA ARG A 75 -7.68 -9.56 25.64
C ARG A 75 -6.57 -9.30 24.63
N PRO A 76 -6.28 -8.04 24.28
CA PRO A 76 -5.12 -7.68 23.46
C PRO A 76 -3.85 -8.37 23.96
N ALA A 77 -3.25 -9.17 23.09
CA ALA A 77 -1.99 -9.85 23.33
C ALA A 77 -0.96 -9.45 22.26
N LEU A 78 0.31 -9.45 22.63
CA LEU A 78 1.41 -9.12 21.73
C LEU A 78 1.53 -10.22 20.67
N VAL A 79 1.61 -9.82 19.40
CA VAL A 79 1.94 -10.72 18.30
C VAL A 79 3.45 -10.87 18.25
N ALA A 80 3.99 -11.98 18.74
CA ALA A 80 5.42 -12.24 18.74
C ALA A 80 5.95 -12.44 17.31
N GLY A 81 7.20 -12.03 17.06
CA GLY A 81 7.86 -12.19 15.77
C GLY A 81 7.52 -11.15 14.70
N VAL A 82 6.69 -10.16 15.03
CA VAL A 82 6.33 -9.04 14.14
C VAL A 82 6.66 -7.71 14.81
N GLU A 83 7.77 -7.09 14.40
CA GLU A 83 8.30 -5.83 14.95
C GLU A 83 8.49 -4.78 13.85
N GLY A 84 8.63 -3.51 14.23
CA GLY A 84 8.86 -2.41 13.29
C GLY A 84 7.61 -2.02 12.48
N VAL A 85 6.42 -2.45 12.90
CA VAL A 85 5.16 -2.23 12.17
C VAL A 85 4.67 -0.81 12.39
N HIS A 86 4.27 -0.17 11.30
CA HIS A 86 3.71 1.19 11.32
C HIS A 86 2.21 1.21 11.04
N ARG A 87 1.73 0.22 10.29
CA ARG A 87 0.34 0.12 9.84
C ARG A 87 -0.09 -1.34 9.80
N ALA A 88 -1.38 -1.54 10.01
CA ALA A 88 -2.02 -2.84 9.92
C ALA A 88 -3.36 -2.72 9.19
N ALA A 89 -3.81 -3.83 8.62
CA ALA A 89 -5.12 -4.00 8.01
C ALA A 89 -5.67 -5.38 8.43
N ALA A 90 -6.99 -5.46 8.55
CA ALA A 90 -7.69 -6.67 8.94
C ALA A 90 -8.85 -6.91 7.96
N GLY A 91 -8.92 -8.13 7.43
CA GLY A 91 -10.03 -8.61 6.61
C GLY A 91 -11.08 -9.36 7.43
N SER A 92 -11.89 -10.18 6.77
CA SER A 92 -12.86 -11.05 7.45
C SER A 92 -12.18 -12.05 8.38
N SER A 93 -11.17 -12.76 7.85
CA SER A 93 -10.48 -13.87 8.50
C SER A 93 -8.96 -13.84 8.30
N HIS A 94 -8.40 -12.68 7.95
CA HIS A 94 -6.95 -12.51 7.74
C HIS A 94 -6.47 -11.15 8.22
N SER A 95 -5.16 -11.05 8.44
CA SER A 95 -4.47 -9.86 8.96
C SER A 95 -3.26 -9.55 8.09
N ALA A 96 -2.98 -8.26 7.90
CA ALA A 96 -1.77 -7.78 7.23
C ALA A 96 -1.14 -6.65 8.06
N ALA A 97 0.18 -6.63 8.12
CA ALA A 97 0.95 -5.61 8.82
C ALA A 97 2.17 -5.23 7.98
N TRP A 98 2.51 -3.94 7.95
CA TRP A 98 3.66 -3.46 7.19
C TRP A 98 4.39 -2.33 7.91
N SER A 99 5.69 -2.23 7.64
CA SER A 99 6.55 -1.15 8.08
C SER A 99 6.64 -0.10 6.98
N LEU A 100 6.65 1.18 7.37
CA LEU A 100 7.00 2.24 6.45
C LEU A 100 8.49 2.50 6.63
N ARG A 101 9.28 2.28 5.58
CA ARG A 101 10.65 2.79 5.58
C ARG A 101 10.56 4.26 5.21
N ALA A 102 10.93 5.15 6.14
CA ALA A 102 11.25 6.51 5.74
C ALA A 102 12.43 6.41 4.78
N ALA A 103 12.21 6.70 3.49
CA ALA A 103 13.34 6.89 2.59
C ALA A 103 14.11 8.09 3.16
N PRO A 104 15.41 7.95 3.48
CA PRO A 104 16.20 9.06 4.01
C PRO A 104 16.21 10.27 3.07
N ASP A 105 15.89 10.06 1.79
CA ASP A 105 15.88 11.07 0.72
C ASP A 105 14.50 11.28 0.09
N ALA A 106 13.40 11.04 0.80
CA ALA A 106 12.10 11.53 0.33
C ALA A 106 12.09 13.06 0.39
N GLN A 107 12.59 13.70 -0.69
CA GLN A 107 12.45 15.12 -0.92
C GLN A 107 10.98 15.50 -0.67
N PRO A 108 10.71 16.55 0.13
CA PRO A 108 9.34 16.98 0.42
C PRO A 108 8.64 17.18 -0.92
N HIS A 109 7.58 16.41 -1.19
CA HIS A 109 6.81 16.37 -2.44
C HIS A 109 7.09 17.59 -3.32
N VAL A 110 8.12 17.49 -4.16
CA VAL A 110 8.36 18.50 -5.19
C VAL A 110 7.12 18.45 -6.05
N ALA A 111 6.58 19.64 -6.33
CA ALA A 111 5.40 19.98 -7.12
C ALA A 111 4.82 18.86 -7.99
N PRO A 112 3.47 18.77 -8.15
CA PRO A 112 2.87 17.78 -9.03
C PRO A 112 3.64 17.73 -10.34
N LEU A 113 4.23 16.55 -10.64
CA LEU A 113 5.05 16.35 -11.83
C LEU A 113 4.26 16.95 -13.00
N PRO A 114 4.72 18.04 -13.63
CA PRO A 114 4.03 18.59 -14.76
C PRO A 114 4.05 17.49 -15.82
N PHE A 115 2.89 16.94 -16.15
CA PHE A 115 2.79 16.03 -17.28
C PHE A 115 3.20 16.86 -18.50
N PRO A 116 4.31 16.53 -19.19
CA PRO A 116 4.76 17.32 -20.33
C PRO A 116 3.86 17.11 -21.56
N ALA A 117 2.91 16.18 -21.48
CA ALA A 117 1.84 16.10 -22.45
C ALA A 117 0.81 17.17 -22.12
N LEU A 118 0.87 18.29 -22.87
CA LEU A 118 -0.30 19.12 -23.10
C LEU A 118 -1.44 18.15 -23.41
N LYS A 119 -2.45 18.13 -22.54
CA LYS A 119 -3.67 17.37 -22.79
C LYS A 119 -4.22 17.96 -24.08
N ASP A 120 -4.06 17.27 -25.19
CA ASP A 120 -4.75 17.57 -26.43
C ASP A 120 -6.00 16.68 -26.44
N PRO A 121 -7.08 17.06 -25.72
CA PRO A 121 -8.23 16.19 -25.52
C PRO A 121 -8.94 15.82 -26.82
N LEU A 122 -8.58 16.40 -27.97
CA LEU A 122 -9.25 16.20 -29.26
C LEU A 122 -8.30 16.13 -30.48
N GLY A 123 -6.98 16.12 -30.31
CA GLY A 123 -6.03 16.07 -31.45
C GLY A 123 -5.95 17.38 -32.25
N ALA A 124 -6.29 18.51 -31.63
CA ALA A 124 -6.31 19.83 -32.27
C ALA A 124 -4.95 20.25 -32.83
N HIS A 125 -3.85 19.75 -32.24
CA HIS A 125 -2.50 20.04 -32.73
C HIS A 125 -2.17 19.29 -34.02
N SER A 126 -2.76 18.11 -34.26
CA SER A 126 -2.67 17.40 -35.54
C SER A 126 -3.55 18.01 -36.63
N LEU A 127 -4.53 18.84 -36.24
CA LEU A 127 -5.43 19.55 -37.15
C LEU A 127 -4.98 20.99 -37.46
N GLY A 128 -3.85 21.44 -36.92
CA GLY A 128 -3.26 22.74 -37.23
C GLY A 128 -4.06 23.95 -36.74
N LEU A 129 -4.91 23.77 -35.72
CA LEU A 129 -5.88 24.80 -35.30
C LEU A 129 -5.29 25.93 -34.44
N TYR A 130 -4.05 25.77 -33.97
CA TYR A 130 -3.34 26.74 -33.11
C TYR A 130 -1.91 27.02 -33.63
N ALA A 131 -1.75 27.30 -34.91
CA ALA A 131 -0.44 27.50 -35.53
C ALA A 131 0.26 28.84 -35.17
N ASP A 132 -0.39 29.74 -34.42
CA ASP A 132 0.10 31.11 -34.20
C ASP A 132 0.54 31.45 -32.77
N ASP A 133 0.50 30.51 -31.81
CA ASP A 133 0.97 30.79 -30.45
C ASP A 133 2.45 30.41 -30.29
N ASN A 134 3.29 31.46 -30.17
CA ASN A 134 4.75 31.43 -30.04
C ASN A 134 5.29 30.32 -29.11
N VAL A 135 6.14 29.47 -29.70
CA VAL A 135 6.87 28.36 -29.07
C VAL A 135 7.99 28.92 -28.17
N ILE A 136 7.96 28.58 -26.88
CA ILE A 136 9.17 28.57 -26.06
C ILE A 136 9.93 27.30 -26.47
N GLU A 137 11.03 27.47 -27.22
CA GLU A 137 11.93 26.37 -27.54
C GLU A 137 12.53 25.80 -26.24
N ASP A 138 12.10 24.59 -25.86
CA ASP A 138 12.74 23.81 -24.81
C ASP A 138 14.14 23.40 -25.30
N SER A 139 15.18 24.03 -24.74
CA SER A 139 16.58 23.86 -25.13
C SER A 139 17.20 22.53 -24.65
N LEU A 140 16.40 21.48 -24.51
CA LEU A 140 16.89 20.12 -24.25
C LEU A 140 16.96 19.38 -25.57
N GLY A 141 18.19 19.17 -26.05
CA GLY A 141 18.47 18.41 -27.27
C GLY A 141 17.78 17.04 -27.33
N PRO A 142 17.75 16.40 -28.51
CA PRO A 142 16.93 15.22 -28.77
C PRO A 142 17.11 14.16 -27.68
N ARG A 143 16.01 13.86 -26.99
CA ARG A 143 15.96 12.87 -25.91
C ARG A 143 16.52 11.54 -26.42
N PRO A 144 17.45 10.88 -25.71
CA PRO A 144 18.05 9.64 -26.17
C PRO A 144 16.97 8.56 -26.35
N PRO A 145 17.16 7.63 -27.32
CA PRO A 145 16.21 6.57 -27.57
C PRO A 145 16.05 5.69 -26.31
N LEU A 146 14.86 5.09 -26.16
CA LEU A 146 14.48 4.25 -25.01
C LEU A 146 15.53 3.16 -24.68
N ALA A 147 16.17 2.60 -25.71
CA ALA A 147 17.25 1.64 -25.55
C ALA A 147 18.49 2.25 -24.87
N ALA A 148 18.87 3.48 -25.23
CA ALA A 148 20.00 4.17 -24.63
C ALA A 148 19.72 4.55 -23.17
N ALA A 149 18.48 4.90 -22.84
CA ALA A 149 18.07 5.14 -21.46
C ALA A 149 18.08 3.86 -20.60
N ALA A 150 17.71 2.71 -21.19
CA ALA A 150 17.76 1.41 -20.51
C ALA A 150 19.20 0.90 -20.28
N LEU A 151 20.12 1.20 -21.20
CA LEU A 151 21.54 0.88 -21.08
C LEU A 151 22.25 1.72 -20.02
N ALA A 152 21.72 2.89 -19.66
CA ALA A 152 22.27 3.76 -18.62
C ALA A 152 21.88 3.34 -17.19
N LEU A 153 21.14 2.22 -17.02
CA LEU A 153 20.72 1.70 -15.72
C LEU A 153 21.85 0.90 -15.05
N GLU A 154 22.36 1.38 -13.92
CA GLU A 154 23.17 0.62 -12.97
C GLU A 154 22.26 0.08 -11.86
N PRO A 155 22.31 -1.21 -11.47
CA PRO A 155 23.27 -2.25 -11.84
C PRO A 155 22.96 -2.96 -13.19
N PRO A 156 23.93 -3.68 -13.80
CA PRO A 156 23.79 -4.32 -15.12
C PRO A 156 22.62 -5.31 -15.24
N ALA A 157 22.18 -5.90 -14.11
CA ALA A 157 21.00 -6.76 -14.08
C ALA A 157 19.70 -5.98 -14.38
N ALA A 158 19.61 -4.72 -13.97
CA ALA A 158 18.47 -3.85 -14.25
C ALA A 158 18.42 -3.47 -15.74
N ALA A 159 19.56 -3.20 -16.36
CA ALA A 159 19.66 -2.94 -17.79
C ALA A 159 19.23 -4.15 -18.63
N GLN A 160 19.68 -5.36 -18.26
CA GLN A 160 19.28 -6.60 -18.92
C GLN A 160 17.78 -6.88 -18.79
N HIS A 161 17.22 -6.67 -17.60
CA HIS A 161 15.79 -6.85 -17.38
C HIS A 161 14.97 -5.84 -18.19
N ALA A 162 15.37 -4.56 -18.20
CA ALA A 162 14.70 -3.51 -18.97
C ALA A 162 14.71 -3.82 -20.48
N LEU A 163 15.85 -4.27 -21.03
CA LEU A 163 15.95 -4.68 -22.44
C LEU A 163 15.05 -5.88 -22.76
N SER A 164 14.97 -6.87 -21.86
CA SER A 164 14.10 -8.03 -22.05
C SER A 164 12.62 -7.65 -22.15
N LEU A 165 12.17 -6.69 -21.33
CA LEU A 165 10.80 -6.19 -21.35
C LEU A 165 10.51 -5.39 -22.63
N ILE A 166 11.47 -4.57 -23.09
CA ILE A 166 11.32 -3.81 -24.34
C ILE A 166 11.14 -4.76 -25.53
N LEU A 167 11.93 -5.84 -25.60
CA LEU A 167 11.80 -6.85 -26.66
C LEU A 167 10.47 -7.61 -26.58
N LEU A 168 10.02 -7.96 -25.37
CA LEU A 168 8.73 -8.61 -25.17
C LEU A 168 7.57 -7.74 -25.68
N VAL A 169 7.57 -6.44 -25.34
CA VAL A 169 6.55 -5.49 -25.77
C VAL A 169 6.57 -5.34 -27.29
N LEU A 170 7.74 -5.19 -27.91
CA LEU A 170 7.86 -5.13 -29.36
C LEU A 170 7.29 -6.39 -30.03
N HIS A 171 7.59 -7.57 -29.50
CA HIS A 171 7.06 -8.83 -30.01
C HIS A 171 5.53 -8.90 -29.90
N ILE A 172 4.97 -8.53 -28.75
CA ILE A 172 3.51 -8.49 -28.52
C ILE A 172 2.84 -7.52 -29.49
N THR A 173 3.42 -6.33 -29.69
CA THR A 173 2.85 -5.33 -30.62
C THR A 173 2.90 -5.80 -32.07
N GLN A 174 3.96 -6.50 -32.50
CA GLN A 174 3.99 -7.09 -33.84
C GLN A 174 2.93 -8.19 -33.98
N VAL A 175 2.79 -9.08 -32.99
CA VAL A 175 1.77 -10.13 -33.01
C VAL A 175 0.35 -9.54 -33.06
N GLN A 176 0.09 -8.44 -32.35
CA GLN A 176 -1.19 -7.73 -32.41
C GLN A 176 -1.46 -7.04 -33.76
N LEU A 177 -0.43 -6.60 -34.46
CA LEU A 177 -0.57 -6.02 -35.81
C LEU A 177 -0.76 -7.08 -36.90
N TYR A 178 -0.33 -8.33 -36.67
CA TYR A 178 -0.42 -9.44 -37.64
C TYR A 178 -1.58 -10.42 -37.42
N LEU A 179 -2.44 -10.20 -36.41
CA LEU A 179 -3.71 -10.92 -36.24
C LEU A 179 -4.88 -10.04 -36.72
N PRO A 180 -5.19 -10.00 -38.04
CA PRO A 180 -6.46 -9.45 -38.48
C PRO A 180 -7.58 -10.32 -37.93
N ILE A 181 -8.45 -9.70 -37.15
CA ILE A 181 -9.68 -10.30 -36.62
C ILE A 181 -10.54 -10.70 -37.83
N SER A 182 -10.66 -12.01 -38.07
CA SER A 182 -11.70 -12.58 -38.94
C SER A 182 -13.01 -12.76 -38.18
#